data_AF-A0A1F4PYP2-F1
#
_entry.id   AF-A0A1F4PYP2-F1
#
_cell.length_a   1.000
_cell.length_b   1.000
_cell.length_c   1.000
_cell.angle_alpha   90.00
_cell.angle_beta   90.00
_cell.angle_gamma   90.00
#
_symmetry.space_group_name_H-M   'P 1'
#
loop_
_entity.id
_entity.type
_entity.pdbx_description
1 polymer ?
#
loop_
_entity_poly.entity_id
_entity_poly.type
_entity_poly.pdbx_seq_one_letter_code
_entity_poly.pdbx_strand_id
1 'polypeptide(L)'
;MITIMAFSITRARQAYKFIMSEPASRRPADSRYPARICRTLDIAGYATDLYKTTSRQTDKLPDYPFKLTDFERQMPFRKSSVRIYLSLIPYFFAAVYFVKDKVTHGRALASMRALVDANNGLFRDYPAHYLFDRQEEKLTFWRPDDLLLRWSYTFDLGNNVFPSQHVSFSVFCALALYHSGYRRSGNFLLLWSLLFSASILPVKQHFQADLVAGLVLATKVLRENHLKPENPMGADGIRREAAKLYQNLLSGNYSPEPEAKQDLIKEIDPQVIKSMENFRRLNPFDGIYADIIEDTLALIRRL
;
A
#
# COMPACT_ATOMS: atom_id res chain seq x y z
N MET A 1 8.09 2.97 21.47
CA MET A 1 8.26 2.19 20.22
C MET A 1 8.04 2.99 18.94
N ILE A 2 7.22 4.05 18.89
CA ILE A 2 7.20 5.00 17.73
C ILE A 2 8.60 5.56 17.48
N THR A 3 9.34 5.91 18.55
CA THR A 3 10.76 6.27 18.47
C THR A 3 11.63 5.12 17.98
N ILE A 4 11.36 3.87 18.37
CA ILE A 4 12.14 2.69 17.96
C ILE A 4 11.86 2.35 16.49
N MET A 5 10.61 2.39 16.05
CA MET A 5 10.21 2.11 14.66
C MET A 5 10.63 3.26 13.74
N ALA A 6 10.46 4.52 14.16
CA ALA A 6 11.01 5.68 13.45
C ALA A 6 12.54 5.66 13.41
N PHE A 7 13.21 5.22 14.49
CA PHE A 7 14.66 5.04 14.54
C PHE A 7 15.12 3.88 13.66
N SER A 8 14.39 2.76 13.63
CA SER A 8 14.63 1.63 12.74
C SER A 8 14.41 2.02 11.28
N ILE A 9 13.38 2.82 10.97
CA ILE A 9 13.13 3.38 9.63
C ILE A 9 14.25 4.33 9.23
N THR A 10 14.67 5.23 10.13
CA THR A 10 15.72 6.21 9.87
C THR A 10 17.07 5.52 9.68
N ARG A 11 17.42 4.54 10.51
CA ARG A 11 18.63 3.73 10.34
C ARG A 11 18.58 2.86 9.10
N ALA A 12 17.42 2.26 8.77
CA ALA A 12 17.27 1.49 7.54
C ALA A 12 17.43 2.39 6.30
N ARG A 13 16.86 3.60 6.32
CA ARG A 13 17.05 4.62 5.27
C ARG A 13 18.50 5.10 5.17
N GLN A 14 19.18 5.32 6.29
CA GLN A 14 20.61 5.70 6.31
C GLN A 14 21.50 4.57 5.79
N ALA A 15 21.27 3.33 6.23
CA ALA A 15 21.96 2.15 5.73
C ALA A 15 21.72 1.94 4.23
N TYR A 16 20.49 2.15 3.76
CA TYR A 16 20.17 2.11 2.33
C TYR A 16 20.90 3.21 1.56
N LYS A 17 20.88 4.46 2.03
CA LYS A 17 21.62 5.57 1.40
C LYS A 17 23.11 5.25 1.28
N PHE A 18 23.71 4.68 2.34
CA PHE A 18 25.11 4.25 2.36
C PHE A 18 25.39 3.11 1.36
N ILE A 19 24.55 2.07 1.33
CA ILE A 19 24.69 0.95 0.38
C ILE A 19 24.51 1.43 -1.07
N MET A 20 23.64 2.41 -1.31
CA MET A 20 23.40 2.97 -2.64
C MET A 20 24.44 3.99 -3.08
N SER A 21 25.17 4.62 -2.15
CA SER A 21 26.32 5.47 -2.48
C SER A 21 27.55 4.68 -2.94
N GLU A 22 27.60 3.38 -2.69
CA GLU A 22 28.67 2.52 -3.21
C GLU A 22 28.53 2.28 -4.73
N PRO A 23 29.66 2.20 -5.47
CA PRO A 23 29.70 1.80 -6.88
C PRO A 23 29.00 0.46 -7.07
N ALA A 24 28.27 0.29 -8.19
CA ALA A 24 27.49 -0.92 -8.46
C ALA A 24 28.31 -2.23 -8.39
N SER A 25 29.61 -2.17 -8.67
CA SER A 25 30.57 -3.29 -8.57
C SER A 25 30.91 -3.71 -7.14
N ARG A 26 30.67 -2.84 -6.14
CA ARG A 26 30.94 -3.08 -4.71
C ARG A 26 29.67 -3.33 -3.89
N ARG A 27 28.49 -3.19 -4.49
CA ARG A 27 27.23 -3.48 -3.80
C ARG A 27 27.14 -4.98 -3.57
N PRO A 28 26.90 -5.45 -2.33
CA PRO A 28 26.78 -6.87 -2.09
C PRO A 28 25.56 -7.42 -2.85
N ALA A 29 25.64 -8.66 -3.35
CA ALA A 29 24.64 -9.24 -4.25
C ALA A 29 23.22 -9.27 -3.63
N ASP A 30 23.15 -9.21 -2.30
CA ASP A 30 21.99 -9.20 -1.41
C ASP A 30 21.52 -7.79 -0.97
N SER A 31 22.20 -6.71 -1.38
CA SER A 31 21.82 -5.29 -1.13
C SER A 31 20.39 -4.93 -1.54
N ARG A 32 19.73 -5.82 -2.30
CA ARG A 32 18.33 -5.77 -2.69
C ARG A 32 17.35 -6.04 -1.54
N TYR A 33 17.72 -6.83 -0.53
CA TYR A 33 16.87 -7.14 0.63
C TYR A 33 16.65 -5.94 1.55
N PRO A 34 17.70 -5.22 1.98
CA PRO A 34 17.54 -3.98 2.75
C PRO A 34 16.61 -2.98 2.06
N ALA A 35 16.74 -2.83 0.73
CA ALA A 35 15.91 -1.92 -0.06
C ALA A 35 14.41 -2.29 -0.02
N ARG A 36 14.07 -3.58 -0.05
CA ARG A 36 12.67 -4.07 0.01
C ARG A 36 12.04 -3.83 1.38
N ILE A 37 12.79 -4.11 2.43
CA ILE A 37 12.36 -3.85 3.82
C ILE A 37 12.14 -2.34 4.00
N CYS A 38 13.08 -1.50 3.55
CA CYS A 38 12.94 -0.04 3.63
C CYS A 38 11.67 0.44 2.93
N ARG A 39 11.43 0.03 1.68
CA ARG A 39 10.23 0.45 0.93
C ARG A 39 8.92 -0.01 1.57
N THR A 40 8.93 -1.18 2.19
CA THR A 40 7.76 -1.70 2.92
C THR A 40 7.49 -0.88 4.17
N LEU A 41 8.55 -0.57 4.91
CA LEU A 41 8.47 0.32 6.06
C LEU A 41 8.04 1.73 5.66
N ASP A 42 8.43 2.22 4.48
CA ASP A 42 7.97 3.50 3.94
C ASP A 42 6.46 3.49 3.69
N ILE A 43 5.91 2.41 3.12
CA ILE A 43 4.46 2.25 2.95
C ILE A 43 3.74 2.14 4.30
N ALA A 44 4.29 1.41 5.26
CA ALA A 44 3.71 1.30 6.61
C ALA A 44 3.71 2.66 7.35
N GLY A 45 4.81 3.42 7.24
CA GLY A 45 4.90 4.79 7.74
C GLY A 45 3.88 5.70 7.07
N TYR A 46 3.81 5.67 5.74
CA TYR A 46 2.82 6.43 4.99
C TYR A 46 1.38 6.10 5.40
N ALA A 47 1.04 4.82 5.50
CA ALA A 47 -0.28 4.37 5.92
C ALA A 47 -0.65 4.90 7.32
N THR A 48 0.31 4.86 8.24
CA THR A 48 0.14 5.37 9.61
C THR A 48 -0.07 6.89 9.63
N ASP A 49 0.76 7.63 8.89
CA ASP A 49 0.71 9.09 8.86
C ASP A 49 -0.58 9.60 8.19
N LEU A 50 -0.97 8.98 7.07
CA LEU A 50 -2.21 9.36 6.39
C LEU A 50 -3.42 9.01 7.25
N TYR A 51 -3.47 7.80 7.82
CA TYR A 51 -4.54 7.40 8.74
C TYR A 51 -4.70 8.41 9.88
N LYS A 52 -3.63 8.76 10.59
CA LYS A 52 -3.69 9.74 11.68
C LYS A 52 -4.13 11.12 11.22
N THR A 53 -3.69 11.55 10.03
CA THR A 53 -4.11 12.83 9.45
C THR A 53 -5.59 12.82 9.13
N THR A 54 -6.08 11.79 8.46
CA THR A 54 -7.49 11.62 8.12
C THR A 54 -8.34 11.49 9.38
N SER A 55 -7.89 10.74 10.39
CA SER A 55 -8.54 10.66 11.70
C SER A 55 -8.72 12.02 12.36
N ARG A 56 -7.71 12.89 12.36
CA ARG A 56 -7.88 14.25 12.90
C ARG A 56 -8.88 15.10 12.12
N GLN A 57 -9.01 14.86 10.81
CA GLN A 57 -9.95 15.57 9.95
C GLN A 57 -11.39 15.10 10.19
N THR A 58 -11.58 13.79 10.39
CA THR A 58 -12.89 13.16 10.49
C THR A 58 -13.44 13.11 11.92
N ASP A 59 -12.59 13.24 12.94
CA ASP A 59 -12.97 13.26 14.37
C ASP A 59 -14.04 14.31 14.73
N LYS A 60 -14.11 15.39 13.94
CA LYS A 60 -15.08 16.48 14.16
C LYS A 60 -16.32 16.37 13.26
N LEU A 61 -16.36 15.39 12.37
CA LEU A 61 -17.48 15.20 11.44
C LEU A 61 -18.58 14.37 12.11
N PRO A 62 -19.85 14.54 11.70
CA PRO A 62 -20.93 13.66 12.15
C PRO A 62 -20.66 12.21 11.75
N ASP A 63 -20.91 11.28 12.67
CA ASP A 63 -20.79 9.85 12.42
C ASP A 63 -21.69 9.39 11.29
N TYR A 64 -21.11 8.61 10.38
CA TYR A 64 -21.89 7.82 9.46
C TYR A 64 -22.68 6.76 10.25
N PRO A 65 -24.02 6.71 10.11
CA PRO A 65 -24.89 5.98 11.03
C PRO A 65 -24.91 4.48 10.74
N PHE A 66 -23.81 3.79 11.01
CA PHE A 66 -23.76 2.33 10.96
C PHE A 66 -24.69 1.73 12.03
N LYS A 67 -25.46 0.72 11.64
CA LYS A 67 -26.30 -0.05 12.54
C LYS A 67 -25.66 -1.40 12.81
N LEU A 68 -25.46 -1.71 14.09
CA LEU A 68 -25.06 -3.05 14.53
C LEU A 68 -26.13 -4.07 14.14
N THR A 69 -25.70 -5.15 13.52
CA THR A 69 -26.51 -6.35 13.32
C THR A 69 -26.77 -7.07 14.65
N ASP A 70 -27.83 -7.88 14.70
CA ASP A 70 -28.13 -8.69 15.91
C ASP A 70 -27.00 -9.65 16.25
N PHE A 71 -26.32 -10.19 15.24
CA PHE A 71 -25.14 -11.03 15.42
C PHE A 71 -24.01 -10.28 16.16
N GLU A 72 -23.70 -9.04 15.74
CA GLU A 72 -22.63 -8.25 16.34
C GLU A 72 -22.96 -7.80 17.76
N ARG A 73 -24.24 -7.55 18.05
CA ARG A 73 -24.72 -7.25 19.41
C ARG A 73 -24.53 -8.43 20.35
N GLN A 74 -24.81 -9.64 19.87
CA GLN A 74 -24.68 -10.87 20.65
C GLN A 74 -23.23 -11.35 20.81
N MET A 75 -22.32 -10.93 19.92
CA MET A 75 -20.91 -11.33 19.98
C MET A 75 -20.25 -10.82 21.28
N PRO A 76 -19.74 -11.70 22.16
CA PRO A 76 -19.10 -11.26 23.39
C PRO A 76 -17.72 -10.65 23.12
N PHE A 77 -17.34 -9.65 23.92
CA PHE A 77 -15.98 -9.11 23.89
C PHE A 77 -14.98 -10.17 24.39
N ARG A 78 -13.93 -10.45 23.60
CA ARG A 78 -12.89 -11.45 23.93
C ARG A 78 -11.50 -10.85 23.81
N LYS A 79 -10.88 -10.58 24.96
CA LYS A 79 -9.55 -9.97 25.03
C LYS A 79 -8.47 -10.78 24.31
N SER A 80 -8.49 -12.10 24.45
CA SER A 80 -7.48 -12.99 23.85
C SER A 80 -7.43 -12.93 22.32
N SER A 81 -8.51 -12.52 21.65
CA SER A 81 -8.54 -12.32 20.20
C SER A 81 -7.54 -11.24 19.73
N VAL A 82 -7.09 -10.35 20.62
CA VAL A 82 -6.06 -9.35 20.34
C VAL A 82 -4.74 -9.99 19.87
N ARG A 83 -4.43 -11.23 20.30
CA ARG A 83 -3.21 -11.92 19.89
C ARG A 83 -3.19 -12.21 18.40
N ILE A 84 -4.31 -12.71 17.87
CA ILE A 84 -4.48 -12.97 16.44
C ILE A 84 -4.57 -11.65 15.69
N TYR A 85 -5.27 -10.65 16.24
CA TYR A 85 -5.33 -9.31 15.65
C TYR A 85 -3.94 -8.71 15.45
N LEU A 86 -3.10 -8.70 16.48
CA LEU A 86 -1.75 -8.12 16.41
C LEU A 86 -0.74 -8.97 15.60
N SER A 87 -1.07 -10.24 15.32
CA SER A 87 -0.28 -11.07 14.40
C SER A 87 -0.29 -10.52 12.95
N LEU A 88 -1.14 -9.53 12.65
CA LEU A 88 -1.11 -8.79 11.39
C LEU A 88 0.24 -8.08 11.15
N ILE A 89 0.95 -7.69 12.20
CA ILE A 89 2.24 -7.02 12.07
C ILE A 89 3.28 -7.95 11.44
N PRO A 90 3.60 -9.13 12.04
CA PRO A 90 4.51 -10.08 11.39
C PRO A 90 3.97 -10.60 10.06
N TYR A 91 2.64 -10.66 9.88
CA TYR A 91 2.01 -10.99 8.60
C TYR A 91 2.45 -10.06 7.45
N PHE A 92 2.48 -8.74 7.66
CA PHE A 92 2.90 -7.81 6.60
C PHE A 92 4.38 -7.95 6.25
N PHE A 93 5.24 -8.21 7.23
CA PHE A 93 6.64 -8.51 6.97
C PHE A 93 6.80 -9.81 6.17
N ALA A 94 6.05 -10.86 6.53
CA ALA A 94 6.05 -12.12 5.81
C ALA A 94 5.57 -11.96 4.35
N ALA A 95 4.48 -11.24 4.12
CA ALA A 95 3.92 -11.02 2.79
C ALA A 95 4.91 -10.39 1.82
N VAL A 96 5.69 -9.43 2.31
CA VAL A 96 6.71 -8.74 1.52
C VAL A 96 7.97 -9.59 1.34
N TYR A 97 8.38 -10.33 2.37
CA TYR A 97 9.56 -11.17 2.33
C TYR A 97 9.49 -12.24 1.23
N PHE A 98 8.29 -12.78 0.97
CA PHE A 98 8.11 -13.83 -0.03
C PHE A 98 8.21 -13.34 -1.49
N VAL A 99 8.02 -12.04 -1.77
CA VAL A 99 8.09 -11.53 -3.15
C VAL A 99 9.55 -11.34 -3.56
N LYS A 100 10.07 -12.28 -4.37
CA LYS A 100 11.46 -12.24 -4.84
C LYS A 100 11.64 -11.44 -6.12
N ASP A 101 10.62 -11.35 -6.96
CA ASP A 101 10.68 -10.60 -8.22
C ASP A 101 10.53 -9.08 -8.00
N LYS A 102 11.36 -8.28 -8.68
CA LYS A 102 11.39 -6.82 -8.49
C LYS A 102 10.14 -6.14 -9.05
N VAL A 103 9.67 -6.58 -10.21
CA VAL A 103 8.50 -5.98 -10.88
C VAL A 103 7.26 -6.24 -10.04
N THR A 104 7.05 -7.50 -9.67
CA THR A 104 5.97 -7.94 -8.78
C THR A 104 6.00 -7.21 -7.45
N HIS A 105 7.18 -7.03 -6.86
CA HIS A 105 7.33 -6.30 -5.61
C HIS A 105 6.96 -4.82 -5.75
N GLY A 106 7.42 -4.15 -6.82
CA GLY A 106 7.04 -2.76 -7.12
C GLY A 106 5.53 -2.59 -7.28
N ARG A 107 4.89 -3.49 -8.03
CA ARG A 107 3.44 -3.51 -8.23
C ARG A 107 2.67 -3.74 -6.94
N ALA A 108 3.15 -4.65 -6.09
CA ALA A 108 2.55 -4.89 -4.78
C ALA A 108 2.61 -3.63 -3.91
N LEU A 109 3.76 -2.95 -3.85
CA LEU A 109 3.92 -1.70 -3.10
C LEU A 109 3.02 -0.57 -3.63
N ALA A 110 2.92 -0.43 -4.96
CA ALA A 110 2.05 0.56 -5.59
C ALA A 110 0.57 0.29 -5.31
N SER A 111 0.18 -0.98 -5.34
CA SER A 111 -1.17 -1.41 -5.03
C SER A 111 -1.49 -1.22 -3.54
N MET A 112 -0.54 -1.50 -2.64
CA MET A 112 -0.66 -1.19 -1.21
C MET A 112 -0.83 0.31 -0.99
N ARG A 113 -0.08 1.16 -1.71
CA ARG A 113 -0.26 2.61 -1.67
C ARG A 113 -1.67 3.02 -2.11
N ALA A 114 -2.12 2.50 -3.26
CA ALA A 114 -3.47 2.76 -3.75
C ALA A 114 -4.57 2.29 -2.76
N LEU A 115 -4.32 1.20 -2.02
CA LEU A 115 -5.21 0.77 -0.93
C LEU A 115 -5.21 1.78 0.22
N VAL A 116 -4.07 2.30 0.66
CA VAL A 116 -4.03 3.38 1.67
C VAL A 116 -4.88 4.55 1.20
N ASP A 117 -4.63 5.02 -0.01
CA ASP A 117 -5.29 6.21 -0.56
C ASP A 117 -6.81 6.00 -0.67
N ALA A 118 -7.25 4.82 -1.13
CA ALA A 118 -8.66 4.49 -1.25
C ALA A 118 -9.36 4.32 0.10
N ASN A 119 -8.74 3.65 1.08
CA ASN A 119 -9.27 3.57 2.45
C ASN A 119 -9.45 4.97 3.04
N ASN A 120 -8.43 5.83 2.93
CA ASN A 120 -8.49 7.19 3.49
C ASN A 120 -9.42 8.13 2.71
N GLY A 121 -9.67 7.87 1.43
CA GLY A 121 -10.78 8.49 0.69
C GLY A 121 -12.12 8.13 1.34
N LEU A 122 -12.39 6.83 1.48
CA LEU A 122 -13.64 6.34 2.06
C LEU A 122 -13.83 6.74 3.53
N PHE A 123 -12.77 6.86 4.31
CA PHE A 123 -12.83 7.40 5.68
C PHE A 123 -13.35 8.84 5.73
N ARG A 124 -13.02 9.66 4.73
CA ARG A 124 -13.52 11.04 4.64
C ARG A 124 -14.97 11.09 4.16
N ASP A 125 -15.34 10.21 3.23
CA ASP A 125 -16.68 10.14 2.67
C ASP A 125 -17.69 9.49 3.65
N TYR A 126 -17.20 8.55 4.46
CA TYR A 126 -17.99 7.73 5.40
C TYR A 126 -17.27 7.66 6.76
N PRO A 127 -17.18 8.78 7.51
CA PRO A 127 -16.50 8.81 8.81
C PRO A 127 -17.27 7.95 9.82
N ALA A 128 -16.74 6.75 10.08
CA ALA A 128 -17.36 5.79 10.99
C ALA A 128 -16.49 5.61 12.24
N HIS A 129 -17.11 5.57 13.41
CA HIS A 129 -16.45 5.42 14.70
C HIS A 129 -16.84 4.11 15.38
N TYR A 130 -16.09 3.74 16.42
CA TYR A 130 -16.48 2.63 17.28
C TYR A 130 -17.82 2.90 17.96
N LEU A 131 -18.74 1.96 17.77
CA LEU A 131 -20.03 1.91 18.44
C LEU A 131 -19.96 1.21 19.80
N PHE A 132 -18.78 0.68 20.16
CA PHE A 132 -18.54 0.03 21.44
C PHE A 132 -17.53 0.83 22.25
N ASP A 133 -17.87 1.11 23.52
CA ASP A 133 -16.95 1.74 24.45
C ASP A 133 -15.70 0.88 24.63
N ARG A 134 -14.53 1.50 24.45
CA ARG A 134 -13.26 0.86 24.77
C ARG A 134 -13.26 0.55 26.27
N GLN A 135 -13.09 -0.72 26.60
CA GLN A 135 -13.08 -1.20 27.99
C GLN A 135 -11.73 -0.91 28.68
N GLU A 136 -11.13 0.27 28.44
CA GLU A 136 -9.78 0.66 28.87
C GLU A 136 -9.63 0.64 30.39
N GLU A 137 -10.66 1.07 31.09
CA GLU A 137 -10.78 1.08 32.54
C GLU A 137 -10.74 -0.33 33.14
N LYS A 138 -11.08 -1.36 32.35
CA LYS A 138 -11.08 -2.78 32.76
C LYS A 138 -9.80 -3.52 32.38
N LEU A 139 -8.77 -2.82 31.91
CA LEU A 139 -7.49 -3.41 31.53
C LEU A 139 -6.47 -3.27 32.67
N THR A 140 -5.80 -4.37 33.03
CA THR A 140 -4.74 -4.40 34.04
C THR A 140 -3.34 -4.40 33.41
N PHE A 141 -2.28 -4.16 34.19
CA PHE A 141 -0.89 -4.22 33.69
C PHE A 141 -0.24 -5.60 33.80
N TRP A 142 -0.89 -6.56 34.45
CA TRP A 142 -0.30 -7.87 34.77
C TRP A 142 -0.73 -8.99 33.83
N ARG A 143 -1.77 -8.76 33.01
CA ARG A 143 -2.27 -9.74 32.02
C ARG A 143 -1.73 -9.40 30.64
N PRO A 144 -1.08 -10.35 29.93
CA PRO A 144 -0.54 -10.10 28.60
C PRO A 144 -1.57 -9.55 27.60
N ASP A 145 -2.79 -10.08 27.62
CA ASP A 145 -3.86 -9.63 26.71
C ASP A 145 -4.29 -8.18 26.97
N ASP A 146 -4.28 -7.76 28.23
CA ASP A 146 -4.60 -6.38 28.60
C ASP A 146 -3.51 -5.41 28.11
N LEU A 147 -2.23 -5.80 28.22
CA LEU A 147 -1.11 -5.02 27.69
C LEU A 147 -1.16 -4.89 26.17
N LEU A 148 -1.49 -5.98 25.47
CA LEU A 148 -1.64 -5.98 24.02
C LEU A 148 -2.82 -5.10 23.56
N LEU A 149 -3.96 -5.14 24.27
CA LEU A 149 -5.10 -4.27 23.98
C LEU A 149 -4.79 -2.80 24.23
N ARG A 150 -4.20 -2.47 25.39
CA ARG A 150 -3.74 -1.12 25.69
C ARG A 150 -2.81 -0.62 24.58
N TRP A 151 -1.88 -1.48 24.15
CA TRP A 151 -0.97 -1.15 23.07
C TRP A 151 -1.69 -0.90 21.75
N SER A 152 -2.64 -1.74 21.34
CA SER A 152 -3.42 -1.52 20.11
C SER A 152 -4.16 -0.19 20.13
N TYR A 153 -4.73 0.19 21.27
CA TYR A 153 -5.47 1.45 21.44
C TYR A 153 -4.60 2.71 21.32
N THR A 154 -3.26 2.59 21.38
CA THR A 154 -2.36 3.74 21.13
C THR A 154 -2.13 4.04 19.65
N PHE A 155 -2.44 3.09 18.75
CA PHE A 155 -2.26 3.25 17.31
C PHE A 155 -3.59 3.35 16.57
N ASP A 156 -4.59 2.63 17.06
CA ASP A 156 -5.96 2.73 16.58
C ASP A 156 -6.65 3.88 17.34
N LEU A 157 -7.16 4.88 16.64
CA LEU A 157 -7.79 6.04 17.26
C LEU A 157 -9.30 5.85 17.47
N GLY A 158 -9.88 4.74 17.01
CA GLY A 158 -11.30 4.43 17.22
C GLY A 158 -12.25 5.21 16.31
N ASN A 159 -11.68 5.96 15.37
CA ASN A 159 -12.36 6.57 14.25
C ASN A 159 -11.84 5.97 12.94
N ASN A 160 -12.57 6.21 11.85
CA ASN A 160 -12.27 5.72 10.51
C ASN A 160 -12.23 4.19 10.42
N VAL A 161 -13.31 3.56 10.86
CA VAL A 161 -13.36 2.09 10.99
C VAL A 161 -13.88 1.41 9.72
N PHE A 162 -14.62 2.14 8.89
CA PHE A 162 -15.18 1.66 7.64
C PHE A 162 -14.51 2.32 6.43
N PRO A 163 -13.99 1.55 5.44
CA PRO A 163 -13.83 0.09 5.43
C PRO A 163 -12.62 -0.37 6.28
N SER A 164 -12.53 -1.67 6.59
CA SER A 164 -11.39 -2.16 7.38
C SER A 164 -10.10 -2.16 6.55
N GLN A 165 -9.21 -1.19 6.84
CA GLN A 165 -7.90 -1.10 6.22
C GLN A 165 -7.10 -2.39 6.47
N HIS A 166 -7.13 -2.93 7.69
CA HIS A 166 -6.42 -4.16 8.04
C HIS A 166 -6.86 -5.37 7.21
N VAL A 167 -8.17 -5.55 7.03
CA VAL A 167 -8.71 -6.62 6.19
C VAL A 167 -8.30 -6.41 4.75
N SER A 168 -8.45 -5.19 4.22
CA SER A 168 -8.12 -4.89 2.82
C SER A 168 -6.65 -5.19 2.50
N PHE A 169 -5.73 -4.80 3.37
CA PHE A 169 -4.31 -5.06 3.24
C PHE A 169 -3.98 -6.54 3.35
N SER A 170 -4.53 -7.23 4.36
CA SER A 170 -4.21 -8.63 4.60
C SER A 170 -4.63 -9.48 3.39
N VAL A 171 -5.88 -9.34 2.94
CA VAL A 171 -6.41 -10.09 1.81
C VAL A 171 -5.66 -9.74 0.52
N PHE A 172 -5.38 -8.46 0.28
CA PHE A 172 -4.61 -8.04 -0.88
C PHE A 172 -3.24 -8.72 -0.92
N CYS A 173 -2.49 -8.68 0.19
CA CYS A 173 -1.17 -9.29 0.27
C CYS A 173 -1.21 -10.79 -0.03
N ALA A 174 -2.20 -11.50 0.50
CA ALA A 174 -2.35 -12.94 0.27
C ALA A 174 -2.67 -13.26 -1.20
N LEU A 175 -3.62 -12.53 -1.79
CA LEU A 175 -4.01 -12.70 -3.20
C LEU A 175 -2.90 -12.28 -4.15
N ALA A 176 -2.20 -11.19 -3.85
CA ALA A 176 -1.06 -10.73 -4.64
C ALA A 176 0.02 -11.82 -4.72
N LEU A 177 0.37 -12.45 -3.58
CA LEU A 177 1.30 -13.57 -3.56
C LEU A 177 0.78 -14.80 -4.31
N TYR A 178 -0.49 -15.15 -4.12
CA TYR A 178 -1.12 -16.27 -4.79
C TYR A 178 -1.03 -16.14 -6.32
N HIS A 179 -1.40 -14.96 -6.85
CA HIS A 179 -1.38 -14.70 -8.29
C HIS A 179 0.02 -14.45 -8.86
N SER A 180 0.99 -14.11 -8.02
CA SER A 180 2.40 -13.98 -8.42
C SER A 180 3.17 -15.31 -8.40
N GLY A 181 2.47 -16.45 -8.36
CA GLY A 181 3.06 -17.78 -8.45
C GLY A 181 3.44 -18.39 -7.09
N TYR A 182 3.36 -17.64 -5.99
CA TYR A 182 3.65 -18.13 -4.63
C TYR A 182 2.41 -18.78 -3.98
N ARG A 183 1.77 -19.71 -4.70
CA ARG A 183 0.44 -20.27 -4.33
C ARG A 183 0.36 -20.82 -2.91
N ARG A 184 1.38 -21.55 -2.43
CA ARG A 184 1.40 -22.11 -1.07
C ARG A 184 1.41 -21.01 -0.01
N SER A 185 2.31 -20.02 -0.14
CA SER A 185 2.38 -18.87 0.76
C SER A 185 1.11 -18.02 0.68
N GLY A 186 0.60 -17.78 -0.52
CA GLY A 186 -0.66 -17.08 -0.74
C GLY A 186 -1.85 -17.76 -0.05
N ASN A 187 -2.00 -19.08 -0.20
CA ASN A 187 -3.06 -19.84 0.47
C ASN A 187 -2.94 -19.81 1.99
N PHE A 188 -1.72 -19.99 2.52
CA PHE A 188 -1.48 -19.90 3.96
C PHE A 188 -1.87 -18.51 4.50
N LEU A 189 -1.45 -17.46 3.81
CA LEU A 189 -1.77 -16.09 4.20
C LEU A 189 -3.26 -15.77 4.00
N LEU A 190 -3.94 -16.34 3.02
CA LEU A 190 -5.39 -16.22 2.86
C LEU A 190 -6.13 -16.83 4.06
N LEU A 191 -5.73 -18.03 4.46
CA LEU A 191 -6.28 -18.67 5.66
C LEU A 191 -6.03 -17.81 6.90
N TRP A 192 -4.83 -17.25 7.01
CA TRP A 192 -4.49 -16.34 8.12
C TRP A 192 -5.31 -15.04 8.09
N SER A 193 -5.54 -14.46 6.91
CA SER A 193 -6.43 -13.31 6.72
C SER A 193 -7.84 -13.61 7.21
N LEU A 194 -8.39 -14.80 6.94
CA LEU A 194 -9.70 -15.19 7.44
C LEU A 194 -9.72 -15.29 8.97
N LEU A 195 -8.70 -15.91 9.57
CA LEU A 195 -8.57 -16.01 11.03
C LEU A 195 -8.44 -14.63 11.69
N PHE A 196 -7.66 -13.74 11.08
CA PHE A 196 -7.52 -12.35 11.49
C PHE A 196 -8.86 -11.58 11.37
N SER A 197 -9.55 -11.68 10.23
CA SER A 197 -10.86 -11.04 10.06
C SER A 197 -11.90 -11.55 11.05
N ALA A 198 -11.84 -12.82 11.42
CA ALA A 198 -12.69 -13.36 12.48
C ALA A 198 -12.31 -12.82 13.87
N SER A 199 -11.02 -12.54 14.13
CA SER A 199 -10.55 -12.11 15.45
C SER A 199 -10.85 -10.64 15.77
N ILE A 200 -11.06 -9.78 14.77
CA ILE A 200 -11.36 -8.36 14.99
C ILE A 200 -12.78 -8.10 15.54
N LEU A 201 -13.75 -8.97 15.23
CA LEU A 201 -15.13 -8.81 15.69
C LEU A 201 -15.26 -8.97 17.22
N PRO A 202 -14.67 -10.00 17.87
CA PRO A 202 -14.71 -10.13 19.32
C PRO A 202 -13.87 -9.09 20.06
N VAL A 203 -12.90 -8.44 19.42
CA VAL A 203 -12.17 -7.29 20.01
C VAL A 203 -12.96 -5.99 19.83
N LYS A 204 -14.08 -6.02 19.09
CA LYS A 204 -14.99 -4.89 18.89
C LYS A 204 -14.33 -3.69 18.22
N GLN A 205 -13.31 -3.94 17.38
CA GLN A 205 -12.62 -2.91 16.58
C GLN A 205 -13.25 -2.72 15.20
N HIS A 206 -14.05 -3.66 14.71
CA HIS A 206 -14.67 -3.56 13.39
C HIS A 206 -16.03 -4.25 13.39
N PHE A 207 -16.86 -3.83 12.43
CA PHE A 207 -18.14 -4.41 12.08
C PHE A 207 -18.04 -5.28 10.83
N GLN A 208 -18.97 -6.21 10.66
CA GLN A 208 -19.07 -7.08 9.49
C GLN A 208 -19.06 -6.29 8.18
N ALA A 209 -19.73 -5.14 8.14
CA ALA A 209 -19.74 -4.26 6.98
C ALA A 209 -18.31 -3.80 6.62
N ASP A 210 -17.49 -3.46 7.61
CA ASP A 210 -16.09 -3.04 7.42
C ASP A 210 -15.24 -4.17 6.81
N LEU A 211 -15.46 -5.41 7.25
CA LEU A 211 -14.76 -6.60 6.73
C LEU A 211 -15.12 -6.82 5.26
N VAL A 212 -16.40 -6.80 4.93
CA VAL A 212 -16.90 -7.00 3.56
C VAL A 212 -16.38 -5.90 2.64
N ALA A 213 -16.49 -4.64 3.07
CA ALA A 213 -15.99 -3.52 2.28
C ALA A 213 -14.46 -3.56 2.11
N GLY A 214 -13.73 -3.97 3.15
CA GLY A 214 -12.28 -4.20 3.06
C GLY A 214 -11.90 -5.28 2.04
N LEU A 215 -12.63 -6.41 2.02
CA LEU A 215 -12.45 -7.48 1.04
C LEU A 215 -12.75 -7.00 -0.39
N VAL A 216 -13.86 -6.28 -0.59
CA VAL A 216 -14.23 -5.70 -1.89
C VAL A 216 -13.14 -4.74 -2.37
N LEU A 217 -12.64 -3.88 -1.48
CA LEU A 217 -11.59 -2.93 -1.84
C LEU A 217 -10.27 -3.63 -2.22
N ALA A 218 -9.88 -4.67 -1.46
CA ALA A 218 -8.69 -5.48 -1.76
C ALA A 218 -8.76 -6.09 -3.16
N THR A 219 -9.89 -6.72 -3.50
CA THR A 219 -10.08 -7.40 -4.79
C THR A 219 -10.14 -6.41 -5.96
N LYS A 220 -10.78 -5.24 -5.77
CA LYS A 220 -10.79 -4.17 -6.76
C LYS A 220 -9.37 -3.67 -7.06
N VAL A 221 -8.60 -3.33 -6.03
CA VAL A 221 -7.21 -2.83 -6.21
C VAL A 221 -6.30 -3.91 -6.78
N LEU A 222 -6.44 -5.16 -6.34
CA LEU A 222 -5.72 -6.30 -6.92
C LEU A 222 -5.94 -6.37 -8.44
N ARG A 223 -7.20 -6.35 -8.88
CA ARG A 223 -7.54 -6.39 -10.30
C ARG A 223 -7.01 -5.20 -11.08
N GLU A 224 -7.15 -3.99 -10.52
CA GLU A 224 -6.85 -2.74 -11.22
C GLU A 224 -5.36 -2.36 -11.23
N ASN A 225 -4.56 -2.84 -10.29
CA ASN A 225 -3.16 -2.42 -10.13
C ASN A 225 -2.18 -3.61 -10.11
N HIS A 226 -2.55 -4.77 -9.56
CA HIS A 226 -1.64 -5.90 -9.39
C HIS A 226 -1.79 -7.03 -10.42
N LEU A 227 -2.96 -7.19 -11.04
CA LEU A 227 -3.20 -8.23 -12.05
C LEU A 227 -3.28 -7.71 -13.47
N LYS A 228 -3.31 -6.39 -13.69
CA LYS A 228 -3.25 -5.84 -15.05
C LYS A 228 -2.04 -6.44 -15.77
N PRO A 229 -2.18 -6.95 -17.01
CA PRO A 229 -1.03 -7.45 -17.74
C PRO A 229 0.05 -6.37 -17.75
N GLU A 230 1.32 -6.80 -17.71
CA GLU A 230 2.41 -5.87 -18.00
C GLU A 230 2.03 -5.10 -19.27
N ASN A 231 2.30 -3.80 -19.28
CA ASN A 231 2.47 -3.15 -20.56
C ASN A 231 3.40 -4.07 -21.40
N PRO A 232 3.02 -4.48 -22.63
CA PRO A 232 3.79 -5.43 -23.44
C PRO A 232 5.29 -5.13 -23.56
N MET A 233 5.76 -3.91 -23.30
CA MET A 233 7.19 -3.56 -23.30
C MET A 233 7.94 -3.87 -21.98
N GLY A 234 7.26 -4.10 -20.86
CA GLY A 234 7.87 -4.21 -19.53
C GLY A 234 8.50 -2.90 -19.00
N ALA A 235 8.88 -2.88 -17.72
CA ALA A 235 9.45 -1.68 -17.06
C ALA A 235 10.71 -1.13 -17.77
N ASP A 236 11.64 -2.01 -18.14
CA ASP A 236 12.87 -1.62 -18.82
C ASP A 236 12.65 -1.23 -20.29
N GLY A 237 11.59 -1.74 -20.93
CA GLY A 237 11.16 -1.25 -22.25
C GLY A 237 10.58 0.16 -22.17
N ILE A 238 9.75 0.44 -21.16
CA ILE A 238 9.19 1.79 -20.93
C ILE A 238 10.31 2.79 -20.64
N ARG A 239 11.26 2.45 -19.77
CA ARG A 239 12.41 3.32 -19.48
C ARG A 239 13.25 3.61 -20.74
N ARG A 240 13.49 2.61 -21.57
CA ARG A 240 14.26 2.76 -22.82
C ARG A 240 13.53 3.64 -23.83
N GLU A 241 12.23 3.41 -24.04
CA GLU A 241 11.47 4.24 -24.96
C GLU A 241 11.24 5.66 -24.43
N ALA A 242 11.08 5.83 -23.12
CA ALA A 242 11.05 7.16 -22.52
C ALA A 242 12.35 7.93 -22.73
N ALA A 243 13.49 7.29 -22.47
CA ALA A 243 14.79 7.92 -22.70
C ALA A 243 15.00 8.26 -24.18
N LYS A 244 14.61 7.38 -25.11
CA LYS A 244 14.69 7.65 -26.56
C LYS A 244 13.79 8.81 -26.97
N LEU A 245 12.51 8.80 -26.58
CA LEU A 245 11.56 9.87 -26.88
C LEU A 245 12.04 11.20 -26.30
N TYR A 246 12.48 11.21 -25.05
CA TYR A 246 13.04 12.40 -24.40
C TYR A 246 14.25 12.96 -25.16
N GLN A 247 15.20 12.08 -25.54
CA GLN A 247 16.38 12.47 -26.32
C GLN A 247 16.01 12.97 -27.72
N ASN A 248 15.06 12.33 -28.40
CA ASN A 248 14.58 12.77 -29.72
C ASN A 248 13.91 14.14 -29.65
N LEU A 249 13.14 14.39 -28.57
CA LEU A 249 12.50 15.67 -28.35
C LEU A 249 13.48 16.77 -27.95
N LEU A 250 14.55 16.45 -27.20
CA LEU A 250 15.59 17.41 -26.80
C LEU A 250 16.64 17.70 -27.87
N SER A 251 16.99 16.72 -28.71
CA SER A 251 18.11 16.81 -29.67
C SER A 251 17.84 17.72 -30.88
N GLY A 252 16.67 18.36 -30.99
CA GLY A 252 16.46 19.48 -31.89
C GLY A 252 16.62 19.17 -33.38
N ASN A 253 16.59 17.90 -33.80
CA ASN A 253 16.68 17.51 -35.21
C ASN A 253 15.39 17.76 -36.01
N TYR A 254 14.40 18.47 -35.46
CA TYR A 254 13.10 18.61 -36.09
C TYR A 254 12.58 20.06 -36.04
N SER A 255 12.17 20.50 -37.22
CA SER A 255 11.79 21.87 -37.57
C SER A 255 10.80 22.49 -36.56
N PRO A 256 10.91 23.79 -36.25
CA PRO A 256 9.98 24.50 -35.36
C PRO A 256 8.54 24.62 -35.93
N GLU A 257 8.31 24.17 -37.16
CA GLU A 257 7.02 24.17 -37.86
C GLU A 257 5.94 23.35 -37.12
N PRO A 258 4.72 23.89 -36.92
CA PRO A 258 3.61 23.20 -36.24
C PRO A 258 3.21 21.86 -36.87
N GLU A 259 3.37 21.73 -38.18
CA GLU A 259 2.97 20.54 -38.95
C GLU A 259 3.87 19.32 -38.63
N ALA A 260 5.18 19.55 -38.48
CA ALA A 260 6.14 18.50 -38.09
C ALA A 260 5.89 17.97 -36.66
N LYS A 261 5.30 18.78 -35.78
CA LYS A 261 4.92 18.39 -34.41
C LYS A 261 3.68 17.50 -34.37
N GLN A 262 2.69 17.76 -35.23
CA GLN A 262 1.48 16.93 -35.30
C GLN A 262 1.74 15.55 -35.89
N ASP A 263 2.64 15.44 -36.86
CA ASP A 263 3.02 14.13 -37.42
C ASP A 263 3.84 13.29 -36.44
N LEU A 264 4.63 13.93 -35.57
CA LEU A 264 5.34 13.24 -34.49
C LEU A 264 4.38 12.57 -33.49
N ILE A 265 3.28 13.25 -33.12
CA ILE A 265 2.26 12.67 -32.23
C ILE A 265 1.60 11.45 -32.87
N LYS A 266 1.41 11.46 -34.20
CA LYS A 266 0.83 10.32 -34.93
C LYS A 266 1.77 9.11 -34.99
N GLU A 267 3.09 9.32 -34.96
CA GLU A 267 4.08 8.25 -34.94
C GLU A 267 4.31 7.63 -33.56
N ILE A 268 4.01 8.36 -32.49
CA ILE A 268 4.10 7.83 -31.13
C ILE A 268 2.94 6.87 -30.90
N ASP A 269 3.26 5.57 -30.80
CA ASP A 269 2.28 4.54 -30.47
C ASP A 269 1.51 4.91 -29.18
N PRO A 270 0.17 5.10 -29.24
CA PRO A 270 -0.65 5.42 -28.08
C PRO A 270 -0.50 4.42 -26.92
N GLN A 271 -0.14 3.18 -27.24
CA GLN A 271 0.13 2.14 -26.26
C GLN A 271 1.40 2.43 -25.44
N VAL A 272 2.41 3.10 -26.02
CA VAL A 272 3.63 3.55 -25.33
C VAL A 272 3.31 4.66 -24.33
N ILE A 273 2.52 5.65 -24.74
CA ILE A 273 2.10 6.77 -23.86
C ILE A 273 1.30 6.23 -22.67
N LYS A 274 0.25 5.44 -22.95
CA LYS A 274 -0.59 4.82 -21.91
C LYS A 274 0.24 3.99 -20.94
N SER A 275 1.35 3.45 -21.42
CA SER A 275 2.24 2.64 -20.62
C SER A 275 3.23 3.41 -19.78
N MET A 276 3.74 4.52 -20.28
CA MET A 276 4.50 5.49 -19.50
C MET A 276 3.64 6.07 -18.38
N GLU A 277 2.39 6.43 -18.67
CA GLU A 277 1.44 6.93 -17.67
C GLU A 277 1.16 5.87 -16.60
N ASN A 278 0.89 4.63 -17.02
CA ASN A 278 0.72 3.51 -16.08
C ASN A 278 1.99 3.24 -15.28
N PHE A 279 3.16 3.32 -15.89
CA PHE A 279 4.44 3.11 -15.21
C PHE A 279 4.70 4.19 -14.16
N ARG A 280 4.50 5.47 -14.50
CA ARG A 280 4.64 6.60 -13.57
C ARG A 280 3.67 6.47 -12.41
N ARG A 281 2.40 6.13 -12.70
CA ARG A 281 1.36 5.87 -11.69
C ARG A 281 1.74 4.74 -10.74
N LEU A 282 2.31 3.65 -11.27
CA LEU A 282 2.66 2.46 -10.49
C LEU A 282 4.07 2.54 -9.86
N ASN A 283 4.95 3.42 -10.30
CA ASN A 283 6.32 3.52 -9.80
C ASN A 283 6.68 4.97 -9.46
N PRO A 284 5.98 5.61 -8.50
CA PRO A 284 6.17 7.02 -8.23
C PRO A 284 7.58 7.39 -7.72
N PHE A 285 8.33 6.39 -7.22
CA PHE A 285 9.63 6.57 -6.56
C PHE A 285 10.82 5.98 -7.33
N ASP A 286 10.71 5.77 -8.64
CA ASP A 286 11.77 5.16 -9.46
C ASP A 286 12.94 6.11 -9.82
N GLY A 287 13.07 7.21 -9.07
CA GLY A 287 14.16 8.19 -9.20
C GLY A 287 14.22 8.83 -10.58
N ILE A 288 15.44 8.95 -11.13
CA ILE A 288 15.74 9.62 -12.40
C ILE A 288 14.83 9.18 -13.56
N TYR A 289 14.43 7.91 -13.61
CA TYR A 289 13.55 7.41 -14.67
C TYR A 289 12.10 7.85 -14.52
N ALA A 290 11.64 8.08 -13.29
CA ALA A 290 10.32 8.64 -13.06
C ALA A 290 10.26 10.10 -13.54
N ASP A 291 11.32 10.87 -13.30
CA ASP A 291 11.46 12.26 -13.75
C ASP A 291 11.54 12.33 -15.27
N ILE A 292 12.37 11.50 -15.93
CA ILE A 292 12.45 11.42 -17.40
C ILE A 292 11.09 11.08 -18.01
N ILE A 293 10.36 10.12 -17.43
CA ILE A 293 9.04 9.73 -17.93
C ILE A 293 8.04 10.87 -17.75
N GLU A 294 8.08 11.58 -16.63
CA GLU A 294 7.20 12.73 -16.37
C GLU A 294 7.50 13.90 -17.30
N ASP A 295 8.76 14.23 -17.50
CA ASP A 295 9.20 15.27 -18.42
C ASP A 295 8.82 14.90 -19.86
N THR A 296 8.99 13.64 -20.27
CA THR A 296 8.57 13.16 -21.60
C THR A 296 7.06 13.28 -21.78
N LEU A 297 6.26 12.84 -20.80
CA LEU A 297 4.80 12.96 -20.84
C LEU A 297 4.34 14.43 -20.84
N ALA A 298 5.01 15.29 -20.08
CA ALA A 298 4.73 16.73 -20.04
C ALA A 298 5.03 17.39 -21.39
N LEU A 299 6.11 16.97 -22.05
CA LEU A 299 6.47 17.47 -23.38
C LEU A 299 5.48 17.00 -24.45
N ILE A 300 5.08 15.72 -24.42
CA ILE A 300 4.05 15.18 -25.31
C ILE A 300 2.72 15.93 -25.15
N ARG A 301 2.31 16.27 -23.91
CA ARG A 301 1.06 17.01 -23.64
C ARG A 301 1.08 18.48 -24.08
N ARG A 302 2.27 19.05 -24.33
CA ARG A 302 2.46 20.43 -24.80
C ARG A 302 2.46 20.54 -26.33
N LEU A 303 2.60 19.42 -27.03
CA LEU A 303 2.49 19.30 -28.48
C LEU A 303 1.03 19.04 -28.86
#